data_AF-A0A829GB12-F1
#
_entry.id   AF-A0A829GB12-F1
#
_cell.length_a   1.000
_cell.length_b   1.000
_cell.length_c   1.000
_cell.angle_alpha   90.00
_cell.angle_beta   90.00
_cell.angle_gamma   90.00
#
_symmetry.space_group_name_H-M   'P 1'
#
loop_
_entity.id
_entity.type
_entity.pdbx_description
1 polymer ?
#
loop_
_entity_poly.entity_id
_entity_poly.type
_entity_poly.pdbx_seq_one_letter_code
_entity_poly.pdbx_strand_id
1 'polypeptide(L)'
;MAESPKTSSRKQINFRLSDEDFQKLTASALTMGMTPSAYAKSLAVKSRLVKPKFDHETGVQVNFALRRLGTNLNQLARKANSGDLSPLQAEQLGEIRKAVNDIWRQLS
;
A
#
# COMPACT_ATOMS: atom_id res chain seq x y z
N MET A 1 21.74 30.33 38.62
CA MET A 1 21.99 29.56 37.39
C MET A 1 20.77 29.78 36.49
N ALA A 2 20.94 30.43 35.34
CA ALA A 2 19.82 30.77 34.46
C ALA A 2 19.41 29.55 33.64
N GLU A 3 18.15 29.15 33.75
CA GLU A 3 17.55 28.04 33.01
C GLU A 3 17.41 28.45 31.53
N SER A 4 18.03 27.70 30.63
CA SER A 4 17.95 27.96 29.18
C SER A 4 16.56 27.54 28.65
N PRO A 5 15.96 28.28 27.70
CA PRO A 5 14.60 27.99 27.26
C PRO A 5 14.58 26.68 26.46
N LYS A 6 13.68 25.78 26.86
CA LYS A 6 13.44 24.48 26.23
C LYS A 6 12.88 24.69 24.81
N THR A 7 13.76 24.72 23.81
CA THR A 7 13.35 24.87 22.41
C THR A 7 12.58 23.63 21.96
N SER A 8 11.24 23.71 22.00
CA SER A 8 10.38 22.79 21.26
C SER A 8 10.72 22.94 19.77
N SER A 9 11.50 22.01 19.22
CA SER A 9 11.87 22.05 17.80
C SER A 9 10.61 21.83 16.97
N ARG A 10 10.05 22.91 16.39
CA ARG A 10 8.94 22.80 15.45
C ARG A 10 9.43 22.04 14.22
N LYS A 11 8.79 20.90 13.91
CA LYS A 11 9.07 20.14 12.68
C LYS A 11 8.31 20.79 11.52
N GLN A 12 9.02 21.13 10.45
CA GLN A 12 8.47 21.67 9.21
C GLN A 12 8.58 20.62 8.10
N ILE A 13 7.54 20.51 7.29
CA ILE A 13 7.51 19.66 6.09
C ILE A 13 7.28 20.58 4.90
N ASN A 14 8.20 20.54 3.93
CA ASN A 14 8.08 21.26 2.68
C ASN A 14 7.78 20.24 1.57
N PHE A 15 6.73 20.49 0.78
CA PHE A 15 6.41 19.70 -0.40
C PHE A 15 6.24 20.62 -1.61
N ARG A 16 6.60 20.13 -2.79
CA ARG A 16 6.46 20.87 -4.04
C ARG A 16 5.10 20.59 -4.64
N LEU A 17 4.52 21.60 -5.26
CA LEU A 17 3.25 21.53 -5.96
C LEU A 17 3.48 21.94 -7.41
N SER A 18 2.74 21.30 -8.32
CA SER A 18 2.54 21.85 -9.65
C SER A 18 1.67 23.12 -9.56
N ASP A 19 1.66 23.94 -10.61
CA ASP A 19 0.79 25.11 -10.66
C ASP A 19 -0.69 24.73 -10.55
N GLU A 20 -1.10 23.63 -11.20
CA GLU A 20 -2.46 23.09 -11.15
C GLU A 20 -2.85 22.67 -9.72
N ASP A 21 -1.99 21.92 -9.04
CA ASP A 21 -2.24 21.48 -7.66
C ASP A 21 -2.31 22.67 -6.70
N PHE A 22 -1.45 23.68 -6.89
CA PHE A 22 -1.45 24.88 -6.07
C PHE A 22 -2.73 25.71 -6.26
N GLN A 23 -3.21 25.85 -7.50
CA GLN A 23 -4.47 26.53 -7.79
C GLN A 23 -5.65 25.81 -7.13
N LYS A 24 -5.73 24.48 -7.26
CA LYS A 24 -6.78 23.66 -6.64
C LYS A 24 -6.77 23.77 -5.11
N LEU A 25 -5.58 23.73 -4.51
CA LEU A 25 -5.39 23.91 -3.06
C LEU A 25 -5.87 25.29 -2.61
N THR A 26 -5.50 26.33 -3.35
CA THR A 26 -5.85 27.71 -3.04
C THR A 26 -7.35 27.96 -3.15
N ALA A 27 -7.99 27.48 -4.22
CA ALA A 27 -9.44 27.57 -4.39
C ALA A 27 -10.19 26.91 -3.22
N SER A 28 -9.78 25.71 -2.83
CA SER A 28 -10.37 24.99 -1.70
C SER A 28 -10.18 25.72 -0.37
N ALA A 29 -8.99 26.29 -0.15
CA ALA A 29 -8.67 27.04 1.07
C ALA A 29 -9.50 28.32 1.18
N LEU A 30 -9.69 29.03 0.06
CA LEU A 30 -10.54 30.23 -0.02
C LEU A 30 -11.99 29.92 0.33
N THR A 31 -12.57 28.84 -0.19
CA THR A 31 -13.94 28.41 0.14
C THR A 31 -14.12 28.15 1.64
N MET A 32 -13.07 27.72 2.34
CA MET A 32 -13.09 27.45 3.77
C MET A 32 -12.54 28.61 4.63
N GLY A 33 -12.29 29.79 4.03
CA GLY A 33 -11.82 30.97 4.76
C GLY A 33 -10.44 30.81 5.41
N MET A 34 -9.56 30.00 4.81
CA MET A 34 -8.24 29.67 5.37
C MET A 34 -7.11 29.89 4.36
N THR A 35 -5.87 29.98 4.85
CA THR A 35 -4.70 30.06 3.97
C THR A 35 -4.40 28.69 3.33
N PRO A 36 -3.76 28.63 2.16
CA PRO A 36 -3.39 27.35 1.53
C PRO A 36 -2.57 26.44 2.46
N SER A 37 -1.66 27.01 3.26
CA SER A 37 -0.85 26.25 4.22
C SER A 37 -1.68 25.73 5.41
N ALA A 38 -2.62 26.52 5.92
CA ALA A 38 -3.52 26.08 6.99
C ALA A 38 -4.45 24.96 6.50
N TYR A 39 -4.95 25.07 5.27
CA TYR A 39 -5.73 24.03 4.61
C TYR A 39 -4.92 22.75 4.41
N ALA A 40 -3.71 22.90 3.81
CA ALA A 40 -2.58 21.98 3.82
C ALA A 40 -2.51 21.10 5.07
N LYS A 41 -2.23 21.80 6.18
CA LYS A 41 -2.07 21.20 7.49
C LYS A 41 -3.34 20.53 7.99
N SER A 42 -4.50 21.14 7.76
CA SER A 42 -5.78 20.57 8.19
C SER A 42 -6.07 19.24 7.52
N LEU A 43 -5.78 19.10 6.22
CA LEU A 43 -5.93 17.85 5.48
C LEU A 43 -4.94 16.81 6.01
N ALA A 44 -3.67 17.17 6.17
CA ALA A 44 -2.65 16.24 6.65
C ALA A 44 -2.94 15.73 8.08
N VAL A 45 -3.33 16.62 8.99
CA VAL A 45 -3.56 16.28 10.40
C VAL A 45 -4.92 15.61 10.63
N LYS A 46 -5.97 16.02 9.90
CA LYS A 46 -7.31 15.41 10.02
C LYS A 46 -7.48 14.16 9.16
N SER A 47 -6.55 13.89 8.24
CA SER A 47 -6.60 12.66 7.44
C SER A 47 -6.69 11.46 8.37
N ARG A 48 -7.65 10.57 8.10
CA ARG A 48 -7.74 9.32 8.85
C ARG A 48 -6.42 8.59 8.66
N LEU A 49 -5.77 8.20 9.76
CA LEU A 49 -4.61 7.33 9.70
C LEU A 49 -5.03 6.04 9.00
N VAL A 50 -4.64 5.88 7.74
CA VAL A 50 -4.79 4.62 7.02
C VAL A 50 -3.77 3.70 7.64
N LYS A 51 -4.21 2.85 8.55
CA LYS A 51 -3.44 1.69 9.00
C LYS A 51 -3.63 0.61 7.94
N PRO A 52 -2.63 0.33 7.09
CA PRO A 52 -2.73 -0.77 6.15
C PRO A 52 -2.91 -2.07 6.95
N LYS A 53 -3.65 -3.04 6.41
CA LYS A 53 -3.84 -4.33 7.08
C LYS A 53 -2.52 -5.09 7.28
N PHE A 54 -1.56 -4.85 6.38
CA PHE A 54 -0.22 -5.42 6.40
C PHE A 54 0.78 -4.28 6.32
N ASP A 55 1.91 -4.38 7.02
CA ASP A 55 3.02 -3.47 6.76
C ASP A 55 3.52 -3.62 5.30
N HIS A 56 4.35 -2.68 4.85
CA HIS A 56 4.80 -2.67 3.45
C HIS A 56 5.53 -3.96 3.06
N GLU A 57 6.39 -4.51 3.94
CA GLU A 57 7.16 -5.71 3.64
C GLU A 57 6.24 -6.92 3.52
N THR A 58 5.36 -7.13 4.49
CA THR A 58 4.36 -8.20 4.45
C THR A 58 3.45 -8.07 3.24
N GLY A 59 3.01 -6.85 2.89
CA GLY A 59 2.18 -6.59 1.72
C GLY A 59 2.87 -6.97 0.40
N VAL A 60 4.17 -6.69 0.28
CA VAL A 60 4.98 -7.08 -0.88
C VAL A 60 5.11 -8.60 -0.96
N GLN A 61 5.39 -9.27 0.16
CA GLN A 61 5.52 -10.74 0.20
C GLN A 61 4.23 -11.45 -0.20
N VAL A 62 3.09 -11.00 0.34
CA VAL A 62 1.76 -11.54 0.00
C VAL A 62 1.48 -11.33 -1.49
N ASN A 63 1.81 -10.17 -2.06
CA ASN A 63 1.63 -9.90 -3.48
C ASN A 63 2.41 -10.88 -4.36
N PHE A 64 3.68 -11.14 -4.04
CA PHE A 64 4.50 -12.11 -4.75
C PHE A 64 3.94 -13.53 -4.66
N ALA A 65 3.49 -13.95 -3.47
CA ALA A 65 2.89 -15.26 -3.27
C ALA A 65 1.60 -15.45 -4.10
N LEU A 66 0.72 -14.44 -4.10
CA LEU A 66 -0.50 -14.42 -4.92
C LEU A 66 -0.18 -14.48 -6.42
N ARG A 67 0.85 -13.76 -6.88
CA ARG A 67 1.28 -13.79 -8.28
C ARG A 67 1.77 -15.16 -8.72
N ARG A 68 2.52 -15.86 -7.85
CA ARG A 68 2.99 -17.23 -8.12
C ARG A 68 1.81 -18.20 -8.23
N LEU A 69 0.85 -18.12 -7.30
CA LEU A 69 -0.38 -18.91 -7.36
C LEU A 69 -1.18 -18.67 -8.64
N GLY A 70 -1.41 -17.41 -9.00
CA GLY A 70 -2.14 -17.05 -10.21
C GLY A 70 -1.46 -17.56 -11.48
N THR A 71 -0.13 -17.51 -11.52
CA THR A 71 0.67 -18.05 -12.64
C THR A 71 0.50 -19.56 -12.77
N ASN A 72 0.63 -20.30 -11.67
CA ASN A 72 0.45 -21.75 -11.65
C ASN A 72 -0.98 -22.15 -12.07
N LEU A 73 -2.00 -21.48 -11.52
CA LEU A 73 -3.40 -21.71 -11.90
C LEU A 73 -3.64 -21.45 -13.40
N ASN A 74 -3.07 -20.38 -13.94
CA ASN A 74 -3.21 -20.06 -15.37
C ASN A 74 -2.54 -21.11 -16.27
N GLN A 75 -1.39 -21.67 -15.85
CA GLN A 75 -0.77 -22.78 -16.57
C GLN A 75 -1.66 -24.03 -16.57
N LEU A 76 -2.27 -24.35 -15.43
CA LEU A 76 -3.22 -25.47 -15.32
C LEU A 76 -4.45 -25.26 -16.21
N ALA A 77 -5.04 -24.06 -16.19
CA ALA A 77 -6.18 -23.72 -17.02
C ALA A 77 -5.87 -23.85 -18.52
N ARG A 78 -4.69 -23.37 -18.96
CA ARG A 78 -4.26 -23.51 -20.36
C ARG A 78 -4.09 -24.98 -20.77
N LYS A 79 -3.48 -25.80 -19.91
CA LYS A 79 -3.30 -27.24 -20.18
C LYS A 79 -4.63 -27.98 -20.25
N ALA A 80 -5.54 -27.73 -19.30
CA ALA A 80 -6.89 -28.28 -19.34
C ALA A 80 -7.65 -27.89 -20.62
N ASN A 81 -7.56 -26.61 -21.02
CA ASN A 81 -8.17 -26.13 -22.27
C ASN A 81 -7.55 -26.73 -23.53
N SER A 82 -6.30 -27.22 -23.47
CA SER A 82 -5.64 -27.88 -24.59
C SER A 82 -5.99 -29.37 -24.77
N GLY A 83 -6.86 -29.91 -23.91
CA GLY A 83 -7.31 -31.31 -23.98
C GLY A 83 -6.33 -32.33 -23.39
N ASP A 84 -5.18 -31.89 -22.86
CA ASP A 84 -4.20 -32.71 -22.16
C ASP A 84 -4.59 -32.82 -20.67
N LEU A 85 -5.45 -33.80 -20.37
CA LEU A 85 -5.88 -34.19 -19.02
C LEU A 85 -4.97 -35.28 -18.42
N SER A 86 -3.71 -35.37 -18.84
CA SER A 86 -2.74 -36.23 -18.14
C SER A 86 -2.73 -35.87 -16.65
N PRO A 87 -2.65 -36.87 -15.74
CA PRO A 87 -2.85 -36.64 -14.32
C PRO A 87 -1.84 -35.63 -13.84
N LEU A 88 -2.36 -34.44 -13.50
CA LEU A 88 -1.71 -33.34 -12.79
C LEU A 88 -0.60 -33.90 -11.90
N GLN A 89 0.64 -33.79 -12.37
CA GLN A 89 1.79 -34.34 -11.66
C GLN A 89 1.77 -33.71 -10.27
N ALA A 90 1.74 -34.57 -9.25
CA ALA A 90 1.55 -34.21 -7.84
C ALA A 90 2.42 -33.03 -7.36
N GLU A 91 3.51 -32.75 -8.07
CA GLU A 91 4.37 -31.58 -7.93
C GLU A 91 3.64 -30.23 -8.11
N GLN A 92 2.84 -30.04 -9.16
CA GLN A 92 2.14 -28.75 -9.38
C GLN A 92 1.07 -28.50 -8.31
N LEU A 93 0.37 -29.55 -7.87
CA LEU A 93 -0.55 -29.49 -6.73
C LEU A 93 0.21 -29.25 -5.42
N GLY A 94 1.39 -29.84 -5.26
CA GLY A 94 2.30 -29.61 -4.13
C GLY A 94 2.77 -28.16 -4.05
N GLU A 95 3.12 -27.54 -5.18
CA GLU A 95 3.51 -26.13 -5.24
C GLU A 95 2.36 -25.20 -4.86
N ILE A 96 1.15 -25.46 -5.38
CA ILE A 96 -0.04 -24.68 -5.03
C ILE A 96 -0.33 -24.82 -3.53
N ARG A 97 -0.28 -26.04 -2.98
CA ARG A 97 -0.49 -26.29 -1.56
C ARG A 97 0.56 -25.58 -0.70
N LYS A 98 1.82 -25.58 -1.11
CA LYS A 98 2.91 -24.88 -0.42
C LYS A 98 2.67 -23.37 -0.42
N ALA A 99 2.39 -22.77 -1.57
CA ALA A 99 2.15 -21.34 -1.68
C ALA A 99 0.89 -20.89 -0.91
N VAL A 100 -0.17 -21.72 -0.86
CA VAL A 100 -1.35 -21.47 -0.01
C VAL A 100 -0.98 -21.50 1.48
N ASN A 101 -0.17 -22.47 1.91
CA ASN A 101 0.31 -22.54 3.30
C ASN A 101 1.21 -21.35 3.67
N ASP A 102 2.07 -20.90 2.77
CA ASP A 102 2.94 -19.74 2.98
C ASP A 102 2.13 -18.45 3.16
N ILE A 103 1.07 -18.27 2.35
CA ILE A 103 0.11 -17.18 2.53
C ILE A 103 -0.59 -17.30 3.89
N TRP A 104 -1.09 -18.47 4.25
CA TRP A 104 -1.76 -18.67 5.54
C TRP A 104 -0.85 -18.33 6.73
N ARG A 105 0.44 -18.65 6.68
CA ARG A 105 1.42 -18.26 7.72
C ARG A 105 1.67 -16.76 7.82
N GLN A 106 1.52 -16.02 6.73
CA GLN A 106 1.66 -14.56 6.71
C GLN A 106 0.39 -13.82 7.16
N LEU A 107 -0.75 -14.52 7.14
CA LEU A 107 -2.06 -13.99 7.50
C LEU A 107 -2.53 -14.39 8.92
N SER A 108 -1.81 -15.29 9.59
CA SER A 108 -2.05 -15.71 10.98
C SER A 108 -1.08 -15.03 11.94
#